data_AF-A0A923Y467-F1
#
_entry.id   AF-A0A923Y467-F1
#
_cell.length_a   1.000
_cell.length_b   1.000
_cell.length_c   1.000
_cell.angle_alpha   90.00
_cell.angle_beta   90.00
_cell.angle_gamma   90.00
#
_symmetry.space_group_name_H-M   'P 1'
#
loop_
_entity.id
_entity.type
_entity.pdbx_description
1 polymer ?
#
loop_
_entity_poly.entity_id
_entity_poly.type
_entity_poly.pdbx_seq_one_letter_code
_entity_poly.pdbx_strand_id
1 'polypeptide(L)'
;MIDFGFDKIALIGAVALIVIGPEKLPRVARTVGHLVGKAQRYVADVKAEVNRSIELEELKKMKTEFEHAARDVEQTVQNVSSQIHQTGAELEQSWQGS
;
A
#
# COMPACT_ATOMS: atom_id res chain seq x y z
N MET A 1 18.58 1.54 -1.03
CA MET A 1 18.14 1.16 0.34
C MET A 1 18.33 2.37 1.24
N ILE A 2 17.52 2.54 2.29
CA ILE A 2 17.79 3.62 3.25
C ILE A 2 18.88 3.10 4.20
N ASP A 3 20.13 3.46 3.92
CA ASP A 3 21.27 3.17 4.80
C ASP A 3 21.15 3.99 6.09
N PHE A 4 20.46 3.47 7.10
CA PHE A 4 20.35 4.04 8.45
C PHE A 4 21.56 3.64 9.31
N GLY A 5 22.75 4.12 8.93
CA GLY A 5 23.94 3.99 9.77
C GLY A 5 23.86 4.87 11.01
N PHE A 6 24.60 4.51 12.07
CA PHE A 6 24.72 5.30 13.31
C PHE A 6 25.08 6.76 13.01
N ASP A 7 25.97 6.99 12.05
CA ASP A 7 26.41 8.32 11.61
C ASP A 7 25.26 9.21 11.13
N LYS A 8 24.28 8.64 10.40
CA LYS A 8 23.13 9.42 9.90
C LYS A 8 22.18 9.79 11.03
N ILE A 9 21.96 8.89 11.98
CA ILE A 9 21.15 9.18 13.17
C ILE A 9 21.83 10.28 14.01
N ALA A 10 23.16 10.21 14.19
CA ALA A 10 23.92 11.24 14.88
C ALA A 10 23.82 12.60 14.18
N LEU A 11 23.95 12.66 12.85
CA LEU A 11 23.81 13.89 12.07
C LEU A 11 22.41 14.51 12.21
N ILE A 12 21.35 13.70 12.07
CA ILE A 12 19.97 14.16 12.22
C ILE A 12 19.74 14.66 13.65
N GLY A 13 20.27 13.95 14.66
CA GLY A 13 20.22 14.37 16.06
C GLY A 13 20.91 15.72 16.28
N ALA A 14 22.09 15.93 15.69
CA ALA A 14 22.82 17.20 15.78
C ALA A 14 22.03 18.35 15.14
N VAL A 15 21.46 18.16 13.95
CA VAL A 15 20.63 19.19 13.29
C VAL A 15 19.37 19.49 14.12
N ALA A 16 18.72 18.45 14.66
CA ALA A 16 17.55 18.62 15.52
C ALA A 16 17.90 19.39 16.80
N LEU A 17 19.07 19.15 17.39
CA LEU A 17 19.57 19.89 18.56
C LEU A 17 19.75 21.37 18.26
N ILE A 18 20.24 21.72 17.08
CA ILE A 18 20.44 23.12 16.67
C ILE A 18 19.09 23.81 16.41
N VAL A 19 18.18 23.17 15.68
CA VAL A 19 16.92 23.78 15.25
C VAL A 19 15.90 23.88 16.39
N ILE A 20 15.74 22.80 17.15
CA ILE A 20 14.74 22.71 18.22
C ILE A 20 15.32 23.18 19.57
N GLY A 21 16.62 22.97 19.78
CA GLY A 21 17.30 23.21 21.05
C GLY A 21 17.34 21.94 21.94
N PRO A 22 18.46 21.71 22.65
CA PRO A 22 18.65 20.52 23.49
C PRO A 22 17.66 20.42 24.66
N GLU A 23 17.18 21.54 25.19
CA GLU A 23 16.23 21.57 26.29
C GLU A 23 14.81 21.19 25.85
N LYS A 24 14.47 21.44 24.58
CA LYS A 24 13.12 21.24 24.04
C LYS A 24 12.96 19.87 23.37
N LEU A 25 14.04 19.29 22.85
CA LEU A 25 14.04 17.97 22.23
C LEU A 25 13.43 16.85 23.11
N PRO A 26 13.78 16.73 24.41
CA PRO A 26 13.18 15.74 25.29
C PRO A 26 11.66 15.90 25.42
N ARG A 27 11.17 17.14 25.38
CA ARG A 27 9.74 17.45 25.46
C ARG A 27 9.01 17.06 24.17
N VAL A 28 9.62 17.30 23.01
CA VAL A 28 9.08 16.89 21.71
C VAL A 28 9.06 15.37 21.60
N ALA A 29 10.16 14.69 21.95
CA ALA A 29 10.24 13.23 21.95
C ALA A 29 9.17 12.59 22.85
N ARG A 30 8.93 13.14 24.04
CA ARG A 30 7.84 12.70 24.93
C ARG A 30 6.45 12.92 24.32
N THR A 31 6.24 14.05 23.65
CA THR A 31 4.95 14.38 23.03
C THR A 31 4.66 13.44 21.86
N VAL A 32 5.63 13.26 20.96
CA VAL A 32 5.54 12.32 19.84
C VAL A 32 5.37 10.89 20.37
N GLY A 33 6.15 10.50 21.37
CA GLY A 33 6.04 9.19 22.02
C GLY A 33 4.67 8.94 22.64
N HIS A 34 4.05 9.95 23.28
CA HIS A 34 2.70 9.86 23.81
C HIS A 34 1.65 9.69 22.72
N LEU A 35 1.78 10.42 21.59
CA LEU A 35 0.87 10.30 20.46
C LEU A 35 0.99 8.94 19.78
N VAL A 36 2.22 8.46 19.54
CA VAL A 36 2.49 7.13 18.98
C VAL A 36 2.00 6.05 19.93
N GLY A 37 2.26 6.18 21.24
CA GLY A 37 1.79 5.22 22.24
C GLY A 37 0.27 5.15 22.32
N LYS A 38 -0.42 6.30 22.23
CA LYS A 38 -1.89 6.35 22.13
C LYS A 38 -2.40 5.70 20.85
N ALA A 39 -1.78 5.97 19.71
CA ALA A 39 -2.15 5.37 18.43
C ALA A 39 -1.94 3.85 18.45
N GLN A 40 -0.81 3.38 18.98
CA GLN A 40 -0.53 1.96 19.18
C GLN A 40 -1.58 1.30 20.07
N ARG A 41 -1.95 1.95 21.17
CA ARG A 41 -2.98 1.45 22.09
C ARG A 41 -4.36 1.42 21.43
N TYR A 42 -4.73 2.46 20.69
CA TYR A 42 -5.98 2.49 19.92
C TYR A 42 -6.03 1.36 18.87
N VAL A 43 -4.93 1.13 18.15
CA VAL A 43 -4.83 0.00 17.21
C VAL A 43 -4.91 -1.34 17.93
N ALA A 44 -4.31 -1.47 19.12
CA ALA A 44 -4.38 -2.69 19.92
C ALA A 44 -5.80 -2.94 20.46
N ASP A 45 -6.47 -1.91 20.94
CA ASP A 45 -7.85 -1.96 21.46
C ASP A 45 -8.83 -2.28 20.31
N VAL A 46 -8.69 -1.60 19.16
CA VAL A 46 -9.46 -1.93 17.94
C VAL A 46 -9.15 -3.34 17.48
N LYS A 47 -7.89 -3.78 17.45
CA LYS A 47 -7.54 -5.17 17.13
C LYS A 47 -8.17 -6.14 18.12
N ALA A 48 -8.29 -5.82 19.41
CA ALA A 48 -8.89 -6.70 20.41
C ALA A 48 -10.43 -6.78 20.27
N GLU A 49 -11.08 -5.66 19.98
CA GLU A 49 -12.51 -5.57 19.63
C GLU A 49 -12.80 -6.35 18.34
N VAL A 50 -11.95 -6.13 17.33
CA VAL A 50 -11.97 -6.77 16.02
C VAL A 50 -11.60 -8.25 16.07
N ASN A 51 -10.74 -8.71 17.00
CA ASN A 51 -10.42 -10.13 17.19
C ASN A 51 -11.62 -10.93 17.73
N ARG A 52 -12.75 -10.25 18.01
CA ARG A 52 -14.04 -10.85 18.34
C ARG A 52 -15.03 -10.83 17.17
N SER A 53 -14.71 -10.19 16.04
CA SER A 53 -15.65 -9.98 14.90
C SER A 53 -15.04 -10.03 13.49
N ILE A 54 -13.72 -10.02 13.34
CA ILE A 54 -13.02 -10.32 12.09
C ILE A 54 -12.37 -11.69 12.28
N GLU A 55 -13.18 -12.72 12.06
CA GLU A 55 -12.65 -13.93 11.47
C GLU A 55 -11.95 -13.55 10.17
N LEU A 56 -10.93 -14.32 9.83
CA LEU A 56 -10.22 -14.33 8.56
C LEU A 56 -11.14 -14.34 7.31
N GLU A 57 -12.46 -14.50 7.50
CA GLU A 57 -13.52 -14.49 6.51
C GLU A 57 -13.64 -13.17 5.75
N GLU A 58 -13.54 -11.98 6.36
CA GLU A 58 -13.75 -10.70 5.64
C GLU A 58 -12.56 -10.32 4.74
N LEU A 59 -11.33 -10.52 5.26
CA LEU A 59 -10.11 -10.38 4.46
C LEU A 59 -10.04 -11.46 3.36
N LYS A 60 -10.52 -12.68 3.65
CA LYS A 60 -10.66 -13.74 2.65
C LYS A 60 -11.74 -13.39 1.62
N LYS A 61 -12.84 -12.76 2.02
CA LYS A 61 -13.91 -12.28 1.12
C LYS A 61 -13.38 -11.21 0.18
N MET A 62 -12.69 -10.19 0.68
CA MET A 62 -12.02 -9.18 -0.15
C MET A 62 -10.98 -9.80 -1.08
N LYS A 63 -10.15 -10.73 -0.59
CA LYS A 63 -9.16 -11.43 -1.43
C LYS A 63 -9.83 -12.22 -2.54
N THR A 64 -10.90 -12.94 -2.24
CA THR A 64 -11.67 -13.73 -3.22
C THR A 64 -12.37 -12.82 -4.24
N GLU A 65 -12.97 -11.72 -3.79
CA GLU A 65 -13.64 -10.74 -4.65
C GLU A 65 -12.62 -10.03 -5.57
N PHE A 66 -11.44 -9.69 -5.04
CA PHE A 66 -10.34 -9.11 -5.81
C PHE A 66 -9.74 -10.11 -6.83
N GLU A 67 -9.57 -11.38 -6.46
CA GLU A 67 -9.14 -12.43 -7.39
C GLU A 67 -10.17 -12.67 -8.51
N HIS A 68 -11.48 -12.61 -8.20
CA HIS A 68 -12.53 -12.71 -9.21
C HIS A 68 -12.52 -11.51 -10.16
N ALA A 69 -12.44 -10.30 -9.62
CA ALA A 69 -12.33 -9.08 -10.42
C ALA A 69 -11.09 -9.10 -11.32
N ALA A 70 -9.95 -9.57 -10.81
CA ALA A 70 -8.73 -9.72 -11.60
C ALA A 70 -8.89 -10.75 -12.73
N ARG A 71 -9.52 -11.90 -12.46
CA ARG A 71 -9.81 -12.94 -13.47
C ARG A 71 -10.76 -12.43 -14.56
N ASP A 72 -11.83 -11.73 -14.20
CA ASP A 72 -12.79 -11.18 -15.17
C ASP A 72 -12.15 -10.12 -16.06
N VAL A 73 -11.26 -9.29 -15.50
CA VAL A 73 -10.45 -8.34 -16.28
C VAL A 73 -9.51 -9.08 -17.22
N GLU A 74 -8.82 -10.12 -16.76
CA GLU A 74 -7.93 -10.93 -17.60
C GLU A 74 -8.69 -11.59 -18.78
N GLN A 75 -9.87 -12.15 -18.51
CA GLN A 75 -10.72 -12.76 -19.53
C GLN A 75 -11.29 -11.74 -20.51
N THR A 76 -11.69 -10.56 -20.02
CA THR A 76 -12.13 -9.46 -20.88
C THR A 76 -10.99 -8.99 -21.78
N VAL A 77 -9.77 -8.83 -21.24
CA VAL A 77 -8.58 -8.44 -22.00
C VAL A 77 -8.20 -9.52 -23.03
N GLN A 78 -8.28 -10.81 -22.69
CA GLN A 78 -8.04 -11.90 -23.65
C GLN A 78 -9.08 -11.95 -24.77
N ASN A 79 -10.36 -11.77 -24.45
CA ASN A 79 -11.44 -11.75 -25.45
C ASN A 79 -11.36 -10.52 -26.36
N VAL A 80 -11.01 -9.36 -25.79
CA VAL A 80 -10.77 -8.14 -26.58
C VAL A 80 -9.54 -8.30 -27.45
N SER A 81 -8.46 -8.89 -26.94
CA SER A 81 -7.26 -9.18 -27.71
C SER A 81 -7.55 -10.13 -28.89
N SER A 82 -8.29 -11.23 -28.64
CA SER A 82 -8.63 -12.18 -29.70
C SER A 82 -9.54 -11.58 -30.77
N GLN A 83 -10.52 -10.76 -30.38
CA GLN A 83 -11.35 -10.01 -31.32
C GLN A 83 -10.55 -8.98 -32.11
N ILE A 84 -9.64 -8.24 -31.48
CA ILE A 84 -8.75 -7.30 -32.18
C ILE A 84 -7.87 -8.03 -33.19
N HIS A 85 -7.34 -9.20 -32.84
CA HIS A 85 -6.56 -10.03 -33.76
C HIS A 85 -7.40 -10.54 -34.94
N GLN A 86 -8.64 -10.95 -34.69
CA GLN A 86 -9.56 -11.40 -35.74
C GLN A 86 -9.98 -10.25 -36.67
N THR A 87 -10.44 -9.14 -36.09
CA THR A 87 -10.85 -7.95 -36.83
C THR A 87 -9.67 -7.34 -37.59
N GLY A 88 -8.46 -7.33 -37.01
CA GLY A 88 -7.25 -6.90 -37.70
C GLY A 88 -6.90 -7.79 -38.89
N ALA A 89 -6.98 -9.11 -38.74
CA ALA A 89 -6.73 -10.06 -39.83
C ALA A 89 -7.78 -9.97 -40.95
N GLU A 90 -9.05 -9.75 -40.61
CA GLU A 90 -10.14 -9.53 -41.57
C GLU A 90 -9.97 -8.20 -42.33
N LEU A 91 -9.58 -7.12 -41.63
CA LEU A 91 -9.30 -5.84 -42.24
C LEU A 91 -8.12 -5.95 -43.22
N GLU A 92 -7.01 -6.57 -42.82
CA GLU A 92 -5.84 -6.76 -43.69
C GLU A 92 -6.20 -7.54 -44.97
N GLN A 93 -7.00 -8.60 -44.86
CA GLN A 93 -7.47 -9.38 -46.02
C GLN A 93 -8.39 -8.55 -46.94
N SER A 94 -9.26 -7.71 -46.37
CA SER A 94 -10.15 -6.85 -47.16
C SER A 94 -9.41 -5.76 -47.92
N TRP A 95 -8.30 -5.24 -47.37
CA TRP A 95 -7.47 -4.22 -48.02
C TRP A 95 -6.53 -4.78 -49.10
N GLN A 96 -6.22 -6.09 -49.07
CA GLN A 96 -5.35 -6.74 -50.06
C GLN A 96 -6.10 -7.34 -51.26
N GLY A 97 -7.45 -7.37 -51.20
CA GLY A 97 -8.33 -7.98 -52.21
C GLY A 97 -9.05 -7.01 -53.16
N SER A 98 -8.73 -5.70 -53.13
CA SER A 98 -9.16 -4.70 -54.12
C SER A 98 -7.96 -4.11 -54.85
#